data_AF-A0A6N4DXN4-F1
#
_entry.id   AF-A0A6N4DXN4-F1
#
_cell.length_a   1.000
_cell.length_b   1.000
_cell.length_c   1.000
_cell.angle_alpha   90.00
_cell.angle_beta   90.00
_cell.angle_gamma   90.00
#
_symmetry.space_group_name_H-M   'P 1'
#
loop_
_entity.id
_entity.type
_entity.pdbx_description
1 polymer ?
#
loop_
_entity_poly.entity_id
_entity_poly.type
_entity_poly.pdbx_seq_one_letter_code
_entity_poly.pdbx_strand_id
1 'polypeptide(L)'
;MHEAEQRILGFNHAEMSAILVERWKFPQHLVESIRNHHSLEQMSDPSLLERVVFVANQVSKLIDHDEPENKISRVETIPGYIEQWLGIPIEEVPGTLDDLPSELEKAKAYLDL
;
A
#
# COMPACT_ATOMS: atom_id res chain seq x y z
N MET A 1 5.72 -10.62 -0.56
CA MET A 1 5.87 -10.83 -2.01
C MET A 1 7.07 -10.07 -2.57
N HIS A 2 7.12 -8.73 -2.43
CA HIS A 2 8.20 -7.89 -2.99
C HIS A 2 9.62 -8.37 -2.63
N GLU A 3 9.87 -8.83 -1.39
CA GLU A 3 11.21 -9.29 -0.99
C GLU A 3 11.66 -10.54 -1.76
N ALA A 4 10.73 -11.46 -2.04
CA ALA A 4 11.04 -12.68 -2.76
C ALA A 4 11.33 -12.38 -4.24
N GLU A 5 10.54 -11.49 -4.85
CA GLU A 5 10.78 -10.99 -6.21
C GLU A 5 12.16 -10.34 -6.31
N GLN A 6 12.49 -9.43 -5.37
CA GLN A 6 13.80 -8.78 -5.33
C GLN A 6 14.94 -9.80 -5.27
N ARG A 7 14.82 -10.83 -4.42
CA ARG A 7 15.87 -11.85 -4.23
C ARG A 7 16.05 -12.77 -5.44
N ILE A 8 14.96 -13.11 -6.13
CA ILE A 8 14.97 -14.10 -7.23
C ILE A 8 15.18 -13.44 -8.60
N LEU A 9 14.51 -12.31 -8.82
CA LEU A 9 14.46 -11.63 -10.12
C LEU A 9 15.38 -10.41 -10.21
N GLY A 10 15.87 -9.90 -9.07
CA GLY A 10 16.69 -8.69 -9.01
C GLY A 10 15.88 -7.39 -9.10
N PHE A 11 14.55 -7.50 -9.15
CA PHE A 11 13.59 -6.39 -9.08
C PHE A 11 12.30 -6.86 -8.43
N ASN A 12 11.47 -5.93 -7.95
CA ASN A 12 10.14 -6.23 -7.42
C ASN A 12 9.01 -5.54 -8.21
N HIS A 13 7.76 -5.91 -7.91
CA HIS A 13 6.59 -5.39 -8.61
C HIS A 13 6.40 -3.87 -8.45
N ALA A 14 6.80 -3.27 -7.34
CA ALA A 14 6.71 -1.82 -7.13
C ALA A 14 7.66 -1.08 -8.08
N GLU A 15 8.90 -1.57 -8.22
CA GLU A 15 9.89 -1.01 -9.13
C GLU A 15 9.47 -1.12 -10.60
N MET A 16 8.96 -2.29 -11.00
CA MET A 16 8.48 -2.52 -12.36
C MET A 16 7.23 -1.70 -12.69
N SER A 17 6.30 -1.58 -11.75
CA SER A 17 5.09 -0.76 -11.92
C SER A 17 5.46 0.70 -12.09
N ALA A 18 6.39 1.21 -11.29
CA ALA A 18 6.88 2.59 -11.41
C ALA A 18 7.52 2.86 -12.79
N ILE A 19 8.35 1.95 -13.31
CA ILE A 19 8.93 2.06 -14.66
C ILE A 19 7.82 2.10 -15.73
N LEU A 20 6.79 1.27 -15.58
CA LEU A 20 5.67 1.22 -16.52
C LEU A 20 4.89 2.54 -16.56
N VAL A 21 4.47 3.05 -15.40
CA VAL A 21 3.67 4.28 -15.32
C VAL A 21 4.49 5.52 -15.68
N GLU A 22 5.80 5.51 -15.42
CA GLU A 22 6.72 6.56 -15.87
C GLU A 22 6.79 6.60 -17.41
N ARG A 23 6.88 5.44 -18.07
CA ARG A 23 6.84 5.36 -19.55
C ARG A 23 5.49 5.82 -20.12
N TRP A 24 4.41 5.64 -19.38
CA TRP A 24 3.09 6.17 -19.71
C TRP A 24 2.94 7.67 -19.38
N LYS A 25 4.01 8.32 -18.89
CA LYS A 25 4.07 9.76 -18.57
C LYS A 25 3.11 10.18 -17.45
N PHE A 26 2.93 9.32 -16.46
CA PHE A 26 2.19 9.69 -15.26
C PHE A 26 2.96 10.78 -14.49
N PRO A 27 2.28 11.65 -13.74
CA PRO A 27 2.93 12.63 -12.88
C PRO A 27 3.93 11.99 -11.91
N GLN A 28 5.09 12.62 -11.73
CA GLN A 28 6.22 12.08 -10.96
C GLN A 28 5.85 11.65 -9.53
N HIS A 29 5.03 12.42 -8.84
CA HIS A 29 4.59 12.10 -7.48
C HIS A 29 3.78 10.78 -7.41
N LEU A 30 3.06 10.42 -8.47
CA LEU A 30 2.39 9.12 -8.57
C LEU A 30 3.39 7.99 -8.81
N VAL A 31 4.38 8.23 -9.69
CA VAL A 31 5.46 7.27 -9.96
C VAL A 31 6.21 6.93 -8.67
N GLU A 32 6.57 7.95 -7.88
CA GLU A 32 7.27 7.79 -6.60
C GLU A 32 6.43 7.07 -5.56
N SER A 33 5.15 7.42 -5.44
CA SER A 33 4.23 6.73 -4.52
C SER A 33 4.05 5.26 -4.87
N ILE A 34 3.97 4.93 -6.17
CA ILE A 34 3.94 3.54 -6.64
C ILE A 34 5.27 2.84 -6.39
N ARG A 35 6.41 3.50 -6.55
CA ARG A 35 7.73 2.89 -6.30
C ARG A 35 7.95 2.59 -4.82
N ASN A 36 7.54 3.50 -3.93
CA ASN A 36 7.99 3.55 -2.54
C ASN A 36 6.97 2.97 -1.54
N HIS A 37 5.83 2.43 -1.98
CA HIS A 37 4.76 1.94 -1.09
C HIS A 37 5.13 0.75 -0.20
N HIS A 38 6.32 0.18 -0.36
CA HIS A 38 6.91 -0.87 0.50
C HIS A 38 8.18 -0.40 1.24
N SER A 39 8.53 0.89 1.18
CA SER A 39 9.89 1.38 1.55
C SER A 39 9.89 2.55 2.53
N LEU A 40 8.74 2.89 3.13
CA LEU A 40 8.63 4.03 4.06
C LEU A 40 9.55 3.93 5.27
N GLU A 41 9.89 2.74 5.76
CA GLU A 41 10.83 2.58 6.88
C GLU A 41 12.21 3.19 6.61
N GLN A 42 12.62 3.24 5.34
CA GLN A 42 13.95 3.70 4.92
C GLN A 42 13.95 5.18 4.51
N MET A 43 12.79 5.85 4.54
CA MET A 43 12.62 7.22 4.08
C MET A 43 12.65 8.22 5.23
N SER A 44 13.40 9.31 5.05
CA SER A 44 13.50 10.38 6.05
C SER A 44 12.34 11.39 6.00
N ASP A 45 11.80 11.63 4.80
CA ASP A 45 10.74 12.63 4.59
C ASP A 45 9.83 12.23 3.42
N PRO A 46 8.96 11.23 3.60
CA PRO A 46 8.01 10.85 2.56
C PRO A 46 6.91 11.90 2.42
N SER A 47 6.50 12.12 1.17
CA SER A 47 5.37 12.97 0.82
C SER A 47 4.07 12.45 1.45
N LEU A 48 3.06 13.33 1.53
CA LEU A 48 1.73 12.92 2.02
C LEU A 48 1.16 11.75 1.21
N LEU A 49 1.36 11.74 -0.12
CA LEU A 49 0.82 10.69 -0.96
C LEU A 49 1.51 9.34 -0.70
N GLU A 50 2.83 9.33 -0.53
CA GLU A 50 3.57 8.11 -0.17
C GLU A 50 3.10 7.54 1.18
N ARG A 51 2.88 8.41 2.18
CA ARG A 51 2.31 8.02 3.48
C ARG A 51 0.92 7.40 3.33
N VAL A 52 0.05 8.06 2.58
CA VAL A 52 -1.35 7.60 2.36
C VAL A 52 -1.37 6.27 1.61
N VAL A 53 -0.59 6.14 0.52
CA VAL A 53 -0.54 4.91 -0.29
C VAL A 53 0.02 3.74 0.51
N PHE A 54 1.08 3.96 1.30
CA PHE A 54 1.58 2.94 2.23
C PHE A 54 0.49 2.52 3.22
N VAL A 55 -0.11 3.46 3.96
CA VAL A 55 -1.14 3.13 4.96
C VAL A 55 -2.32 2.41 4.32
N ALA A 56 -2.79 2.84 3.15
CA ALA A 56 -3.88 2.18 2.43
C ALA A 56 -3.51 0.73 2.05
N ASN A 57 -2.27 0.49 1.62
CA ASN A 57 -1.76 -0.87 1.33
C ASN A 57 -1.69 -1.75 2.59
N GLN A 58 -1.40 -1.17 3.75
CA GLN A 58 -1.40 -1.94 5.01
C GLN A 58 -2.82 -2.22 5.50
N VAL A 59 -3.70 -1.23 5.41
CA VAL A 59 -5.12 -1.34 5.77
C VAL A 59 -5.83 -2.37 4.89
N SER A 60 -5.57 -2.39 3.58
CA SER A 60 -6.16 -3.40 2.69
C SER A 60 -5.78 -4.83 3.10
N LYS A 61 -4.52 -5.07 3.49
CA LYS A 61 -4.05 -6.37 4.01
C LYS A 61 -4.73 -6.73 5.33
N LEU A 62 -4.92 -5.76 6.24
CA LEU A 62 -5.62 -5.98 7.51
C LEU A 62 -7.07 -6.44 7.29
N ILE A 63 -7.75 -5.88 6.28
CA ILE A 63 -9.14 -6.23 5.95
C ILE A 63 -9.21 -7.59 5.23
N ASP A 64 -8.26 -7.88 4.34
CA ASP A 64 -8.20 -9.15 3.59
C ASP A 64 -7.88 -10.35 4.48
N HIS A 65 -7.35 -10.13 5.69
CA HIS A 65 -7.05 -11.19 6.66
C HIS A 65 -8.29 -11.91 7.24
N ASP A 66 -9.51 -11.43 6.99
CA ASP A 66 -10.75 -12.10 7.35
C ASP A 66 -11.11 -13.28 6.40
N GLU A 67 -10.48 -13.39 5.22
CA GLU A 67 -10.67 -14.51 4.30
C GLU A 67 -9.48 -15.50 4.36
N PRO A 68 -9.65 -16.71 4.95
CA PRO A 68 -8.54 -17.62 5.23
C PRO A 68 -7.87 -18.20 3.98
N GLU A 69 -8.55 -18.18 2.83
CA GLU A 69 -8.06 -18.69 1.54
C GLU A 69 -7.05 -17.75 0.85
N ASN A 70 -7.01 -16.46 1.21
CA ASN A 70 -6.41 -15.41 0.37
C ASN A 70 -5.17 -14.71 0.99
N LYS A 71 -4.41 -15.43 1.83
CA LYS A 71 -3.24 -14.86 2.54
C LYS A 71 -2.01 -14.71 1.63
N ILE A 72 -2.03 -13.72 0.74
CA ILE A 72 -0.94 -13.47 -0.21
C ILE A 72 0.15 -12.55 0.38
N SER A 73 -0.21 -11.61 1.25
CA SER A 73 0.72 -10.62 1.81
C SER A 73 0.49 -10.36 3.30
N ARG A 74 1.59 -10.10 4.04
CA ARG A 74 1.57 -9.74 5.46
C ARG A 74 1.62 -8.22 5.60
N VAL A 75 1.00 -7.71 6.66
CA VAL A 75 1.24 -6.33 7.11
C VAL A 75 2.75 -6.19 7.42
N GLU A 76 3.34 -5.15 6.86
CA GLU A 76 4.74 -4.74 7.09
C GLU A 76 4.85 -3.92 8.37
N THR A 77 6.07 -3.82 8.91
CA THR A 77 6.37 -2.96 10.05
C THR A 77 5.96 -1.53 9.76
N ILE A 78 5.18 -0.93 10.67
CA ILE A 78 4.78 0.46 10.56
C ILE A 78 5.88 1.33 11.17
N PRO A 79 6.48 2.26 10.40
CA PRO A 79 7.49 3.17 10.97
C PRO A 79 6.86 4.04 12.06
N GLY A 80 7.58 4.27 13.17
CA GLY A 80 7.02 5.03 14.31
C GLY A 80 6.57 6.45 13.95
N TYR A 81 7.17 7.08 12.95
CA TYR A 81 6.72 8.39 12.47
C TYR A 81 5.37 8.33 11.71
N ILE A 82 5.00 7.18 11.15
CA ILE A 82 3.68 6.93 10.55
C ILE A 82 2.65 6.73 11.65
N GLU A 83 2.95 5.95 12.68
CA GLU A 83 2.06 5.81 13.85
C GLU A 83 1.80 7.17 14.51
N GLN A 84 2.85 7.96 14.71
CA GLN A 84 2.73 9.32 15.23
C GLN A 84 1.88 10.22 14.32
N TRP A 85 2.03 10.09 13.00
CA TRP A 85 1.25 10.86 12.03
C TRP A 85 -0.23 10.46 12.02
N LEU A 86 -0.55 9.17 12.14
CA LEU A 86 -1.91 8.65 12.25
C LEU A 86 -2.58 9.06 13.56
N GLY A 87 -1.80 9.08 14.66
CA GLY A 87 -2.30 9.37 16.00
C GLY A 87 -3.10 8.22 16.64
N ILE A 88 -3.27 7.11 15.93
CA ILE A 88 -3.92 5.87 16.36
C ILE A 88 -3.14 4.66 15.80
N PRO A 89 -3.25 3.47 16.41
CA PRO A 89 -2.75 2.23 15.83
C PRO A 89 -3.36 1.97 14.45
N ILE A 90 -2.59 1.39 13.53
CA ILE A 90 -3.06 1.17 12.15
C ILE A 90 -4.24 0.18 12.09
N GLU A 91 -4.34 -0.70 13.08
CA GLU A 91 -5.42 -1.66 13.25
C GLU A 91 -6.76 -0.98 13.58
N GLU A 92 -6.73 0.24 14.12
CA GLU A 92 -7.93 1.02 14.43
C GLU A 92 -8.39 1.88 13.24
N VAL A 93 -7.50 2.15 12.27
CA VAL A 93 -7.80 2.99 11.10
C VAL A 93 -9.04 2.51 10.33
N PRO A 94 -9.25 1.21 10.02
CA PRO A 94 -10.46 0.76 9.32
C PRO A 94 -11.76 1.18 10.02
N GLY A 95 -11.78 1.16 11.36
CA GLY A 95 -12.94 1.54 12.17
C GLY A 95 -13.23 3.04 12.18
N THR A 96 -12.33 3.88 11.67
CA THR A 96 -12.52 5.34 11.54
C THR A 96 -13.04 5.76 10.17
N LEU A 97 -13.07 4.84 9.20
CA LEU A 97 -13.50 5.09 7.83
C LEU A 97 -14.95 4.62 7.63
N ASP A 98 -15.92 5.45 8.01
CA ASP A 98 -17.36 5.11 8.02
C ASP A 98 -17.86 4.51 6.70
N ASP A 99 -17.39 5.03 5.56
CA ASP A 99 -17.82 4.61 4.22
C ASP A 99 -17.01 3.44 3.63
N LEU A 100 -16.01 2.93 4.36
CA LEU A 100 -15.09 1.90 3.85
C LEU A 100 -15.79 0.64 3.32
N PRO A 101 -16.83 0.07 3.98
CA PRO A 101 -17.52 -1.11 3.44
C PRO A 101 -18.17 -0.83 2.08
N SER A 102 -18.79 0.34 1.90
CA SER A 102 -19.41 0.74 0.63
C SER A 102 -18.36 0.97 -0.46
N GLU A 103 -17.23 1.60 -0.14
CA GLU A 103 -16.15 1.80 -1.11
C GLU A 103 -15.49 0.48 -1.52
N LEU A 104 -15.34 -0.48 -0.60
CA LEU A 104 -14.85 -1.82 -0.92
C LEU A 104 -15.82 -2.59 -1.84
N GLU A 105 -17.13 -2.48 -1.61
CA GLU A 105 -18.15 -3.08 -2.48
C GLU A 105 -18.08 -2.50 -3.90
N LYS A 106 -17.98 -1.18 -4.02
CA LYS A 106 -17.78 -0.50 -5.31
C LYS A 106 -16.50 -0.97 -6.00
N ALA A 107 -15.39 -1.06 -5.28
CA ALA A 107 -14.10 -1.50 -5.82
C ALA A 107 -14.16 -2.95 -6.33
N LYS A 108 -14.79 -3.87 -5.58
CA LYS A 108 -15.01 -5.26 -6.01
C LYS A 108 -15.86 -5.32 -7.28
N ALA A 109 -16.94 -4.54 -7.35
CA ALA A 109 -17.80 -4.49 -8.54
C ALA A 109 -17.05 -4.00 -9.80
N TYR A 110 -16.03 -3.14 -9.67
CA TYR A 110 -15.20 -2.72 -10.81
C TYR A 110 -14.23 -3.81 -11.30
N LEU A 111 -13.82 -4.74 -10.44
CA LEU A 111 -12.88 -5.82 -10.79
C LEU A 111 -13.59 -7.02 -11.45
N ASP A 112 -14.90 -7.18 -11.22
CA ASP A 112 -15.73 -8.24 -11.81
C ASP A 112 -16.34 -7.86 -13.17
N LEU A 113 -15.99 -6.68 -13.72
CA LEU A 113 -16.37 -6.21 -15.06
C LEU A 113 -15.36 -6.62 -16.14
#